data_AF-A0A7W0QCM1-F1
#
_entry.id   AF-A0A7W0QCM1-F1
#
_cell.length_a   1.000
_cell.length_b   1.000
_cell.length_c   1.000
_cell.angle_alpha   90.00
_cell.angle_beta   90.00
_cell.angle_gamma   90.00
#
_symmetry.space_group_name_H-M   'P 1'
#
loop_
_entity.id
_entity.type
_entity.pdbx_description
1 polymer ?
#
loop_
_entity_poly.entity_id
_entity_poly.type
_entity_poly.pdbx_seq_one_letter_code
_entity_poly.pdbx_strand_id
1 'polypeptide(L)'
;MKVADLNNQAARLIDAGQLDAAAGVLEQVAAIIDARPRAPVDWRNFEPAFDEYFYRTHRITIGWHREQYAETLPYAERAFELEYAIVAAAKQTDIRGISPFAYSTGAWGLISLLTRCGRFEDAASAFEKVLEDGWFWARSNRKRAAAEDLLMAGVCIYLEHRDPAWLKRGRSQMERARRLLSPDRTGLVYNWAVYWTLVGDKRLALEMVDTLTRHDFGLEKLLADPSFVALHGEPRWQSDVVDRVLTWRFSSEPPGARVFIDGTDTGIDTPGRMRPPPRGRHHIRLVLAGHRDVEQTHEPIAGGFEASFRLEPSHLADERDRLVTEMARDAMRVPDAAARKRTRDFVGKRKHASIRVARATTYGLGGLDVTVHGDGSVLLRRLPFLATEKVQTLTVKLDATPLFETFINEAFTEMVLAPIPGQPDEFYFTIELTGAGGETHTLSKLGSTRHPRFDRLVGLVYMTVGAQLGATERAAFTI
;
A
#
# COMPACT_ATOMS: atom_id res chain seq x y z
N MET A 1 28.24 -50.42 -16.03
CA MET A 1 28.41 -48.96 -16.22
C MET A 1 29.34 -48.46 -15.12
N LYS A 2 30.27 -47.53 -15.40
CA LYS A 2 31.09 -46.97 -14.31
C LYS A 2 30.24 -46.03 -13.45
N VAL A 3 30.58 -45.88 -12.17
CA VAL A 3 29.84 -44.98 -11.27
C VAL A 3 29.91 -43.53 -11.75
N ALA A 4 31.07 -43.09 -12.26
CA ALA A 4 31.23 -41.79 -12.91
C ALA A 4 30.23 -41.55 -14.06
N ASP A 5 29.93 -42.56 -14.89
CA ASP A 5 28.98 -42.42 -16.01
C ASP A 5 27.54 -42.21 -15.49
N LEU A 6 27.17 -42.95 -14.44
CA LEU A 6 25.88 -42.82 -13.76
C LEU A 6 25.74 -41.45 -13.08
N ASN A 7 26.78 -40.98 -12.37
CA ASN A 7 26.79 -39.65 -11.76
C ASN A 7 26.65 -38.55 -12.83
N ASN A 8 27.38 -38.65 -13.94
CA ASN A 8 27.25 -37.71 -15.07
C ASN A 8 25.85 -37.74 -15.69
N GLN A 9 25.21 -38.92 -15.76
CA GLN A 9 23.82 -39.04 -16.20
C GLN A 9 22.86 -38.36 -15.22
N ALA A 10 23.00 -38.60 -13.91
CA ALA A 10 22.19 -37.97 -12.88
C ALA A 10 22.34 -36.45 -12.89
N ALA A 11 23.57 -35.93 -13.03
CA ALA A 11 23.84 -34.50 -13.15
C ALA A 11 23.06 -33.86 -14.32
N ARG A 12 23.11 -34.47 -15.52
CA ARG A 12 22.35 -33.99 -16.69
C ARG A 12 20.85 -33.99 -16.46
N LEU A 13 20.32 -34.99 -15.77
CA LEU A 13 18.89 -35.08 -15.44
C LEU A 13 18.49 -33.99 -14.43
N ILE A 14 19.34 -33.71 -13.43
CA ILE A 14 19.14 -32.62 -12.46
C ILE A 14 19.13 -31.27 -13.18
N ASP A 15 20.11 -31.02 -14.06
CA ASP A 15 20.18 -29.78 -14.85
C ASP A 15 18.96 -29.60 -15.77
N ALA A 16 18.35 -30.70 -16.22
CA ALA A 16 17.10 -30.71 -16.99
C ALA A 16 15.82 -30.64 -16.14
N GLY A 17 15.93 -30.56 -14.80
CA GLY A 17 14.79 -30.56 -13.88
C GLY A 17 14.07 -31.92 -13.73
N GLN A 18 14.65 -33.00 -14.26
CA GLN A 18 14.09 -34.35 -14.23
C GLN A 18 14.47 -35.10 -12.94
N LEU A 19 14.04 -34.57 -11.80
CA LEU A 19 14.50 -35.01 -10.47
C LEU A 19 14.15 -36.48 -10.16
N ASP A 20 12.99 -36.97 -10.60
CA ASP A 20 12.58 -38.37 -10.37
C ASP A 20 13.45 -39.35 -11.17
N ALA A 21 13.75 -39.02 -12.43
CA ALA A 21 14.64 -39.82 -13.26
C ALA A 21 16.07 -39.80 -12.70
N ALA A 22 16.55 -38.64 -12.24
CA ALA A 22 17.85 -38.52 -11.58
C ALA A 22 17.91 -39.39 -10.32
N ALA A 23 16.86 -39.36 -9.49
CA ALA A 23 16.76 -40.20 -8.30
C ALA A 23 16.86 -41.69 -8.65
N GLY A 24 16.15 -42.15 -9.69
CA GLY A 24 16.22 -43.53 -10.18
C GLY A 24 17.62 -43.94 -10.67
N VAL A 25 18.37 -43.03 -11.29
CA VAL A 25 19.79 -43.27 -11.65
C VAL A 25 20.66 -43.36 -10.40
N LEU A 26 20.43 -42.52 -9.40
CA LEU A 26 21.20 -42.53 -8.16
C LEU A 26 20.95 -43.78 -7.30
N GLU A 27 19.79 -44.43 -7.39
CA GLU A 27 19.57 -45.74 -6.74
C GLU A 27 20.49 -46.83 -7.32
N GLN A 28 20.81 -46.77 -8.63
CA GLN A 28 21.80 -47.67 -9.23
C GLN A 28 23.21 -47.37 -8.72
N VAL A 29 23.53 -46.09 -8.50
CA VAL A 29 24.81 -45.68 -7.89
C VAL A 29 24.89 -46.16 -6.44
N ALA A 30 23.82 -46.00 -5.67
CA ALA A 30 23.72 -46.42 -4.28
C ALA A 30 24.03 -47.92 -4.13
N ALA A 31 23.43 -48.78 -4.96
CA ALA A 31 23.68 -50.21 -4.95
C ALA A 31 25.16 -50.59 -5.16
N ILE A 32 25.92 -49.76 -5.90
CA ILE A 32 27.35 -49.98 -6.13
C ILE A 32 28.20 -49.41 -4.98
N ILE A 33 27.84 -48.23 -4.47
CA ILE A 33 28.60 -47.54 -3.42
C ILE A 33 28.40 -48.20 -2.06
N ASP A 34 27.17 -48.56 -1.71
CA ASP A 34 26.83 -49.13 -0.41
C ASP A 34 27.34 -50.58 -0.25
N ALA A 35 27.64 -51.26 -1.37
CA ALA A 35 28.32 -52.56 -1.37
C ALA A 35 29.83 -52.46 -1.10
N ARG A 36 30.42 -51.26 -1.11
CA ARG A 36 31.85 -51.04 -0.89
C ARG A 36 32.10 -50.64 0.57
N PRO A 37 33.27 -50.99 1.14
CA PRO A 37 33.71 -50.33 2.37
C PRO A 37 33.84 -48.82 2.12
N ARG A 38 33.69 -48.02 3.19
CA ARG A 38 33.78 -46.56 3.16
C ARG A 38 34.99 -46.12 2.32
N ALA A 39 34.76 -45.30 1.29
CA ALA A 39 35.79 -44.98 0.31
C ALA A 39 37.02 -44.35 1.00
N PRO A 40 38.21 -44.95 0.89
CA PRO A 40 39.43 -44.30 1.35
C PRO A 40 39.71 -43.09 0.45
N VAL A 41 40.19 -42.00 1.04
CA VAL A 41 40.69 -40.87 0.27
C VAL A 41 42.20 -41.05 0.13
N ASP A 42 42.62 -41.54 -1.03
CA ASP A 42 44.02 -41.77 -1.40
C ASP A 42 44.45 -40.74 -2.45
N TRP A 43 45.54 -40.01 -2.19
CA TRP A 43 46.08 -39.04 -3.14
C TRP A 43 46.55 -39.68 -4.44
N ARG A 44 46.82 -41.00 -4.45
CA ARG A 44 47.17 -41.77 -5.66
C ARG A 44 45.95 -42.14 -6.50
N ASN A 45 44.76 -42.20 -5.90
CA ASN A 45 43.53 -42.54 -6.59
C ASN A 45 42.31 -41.90 -5.91
N PHE A 46 41.89 -40.74 -6.41
CA PHE A 46 40.71 -40.04 -5.94
C PHE A 46 39.39 -40.59 -6.49
N GLU A 47 39.41 -41.49 -7.49
CA GLU A 47 38.20 -41.92 -8.21
C GLU A 47 37.10 -42.46 -7.28
N PRO A 48 37.38 -43.36 -6.31
CA PRO A 48 36.35 -43.85 -5.39
C PRO A 48 35.75 -42.74 -4.50
N ALA A 49 36.59 -41.78 -4.07
CA ALA A 49 36.15 -40.67 -3.24
C ALA A 49 35.31 -39.66 -4.05
N PHE A 50 35.66 -39.42 -5.32
CA PHE A 50 34.87 -38.59 -6.23
C PHE A 50 33.54 -39.24 -6.60
N ASP A 51 33.54 -40.54 -6.90
CA ASP A 51 32.32 -41.31 -7.14
C ASP A 51 31.31 -41.16 -6.00
N GLU A 52 31.78 -41.32 -4.75
CA GLU A 52 30.96 -41.11 -3.55
C GLU A 52 30.56 -39.64 -3.39
N TYR A 53 31.49 -38.71 -3.52
CA TYR A 53 31.22 -37.28 -3.37
C TYR A 53 30.13 -36.78 -4.33
N PHE A 54 30.23 -37.11 -5.62
CA PHE A 54 29.24 -36.69 -6.62
C PHE A 54 27.88 -37.34 -6.38
N TYR A 55 27.86 -38.63 -6.04
CA TYR A 55 26.62 -39.30 -5.63
C TYR A 55 25.92 -38.57 -4.47
N ARG A 56 26.68 -38.28 -3.39
CA ARG A 56 26.12 -37.59 -2.21
C ARG A 56 25.64 -36.18 -2.57
N THR A 57 26.41 -35.41 -3.33
CA THR A 57 26.02 -34.05 -3.72
C THR A 57 24.80 -33.99 -4.64
N HIS A 58 24.62 -34.97 -5.53
CA HIS A 58 23.39 -35.09 -6.31
C HIS A 58 22.17 -35.43 -5.43
N ARG A 59 22.34 -36.29 -4.41
CA ARG A 59 21.28 -36.56 -3.41
C ARG A 59 20.93 -35.29 -2.62
N ILE A 60 21.93 -34.48 -2.24
CA ILE A 60 21.72 -33.17 -1.61
C ILE A 60 20.84 -32.27 -2.48
N THR A 61 21.17 -32.13 -3.77
CA THR A 61 20.41 -31.26 -4.68
C THR A 61 18.96 -31.74 -4.84
N ILE A 62 18.74 -33.03 -5.05
CA ILE A 62 17.38 -33.59 -5.18
C ILE A 62 16.59 -33.38 -3.88
N GLY A 63 17.19 -33.71 -2.73
CA GLY A 63 16.57 -33.57 -1.42
C GLY A 63 16.22 -32.12 -1.09
N TRP A 64 17.10 -31.18 -1.45
CA TRP A 64 16.83 -29.74 -1.33
C TRP A 64 15.60 -29.31 -2.13
N HIS A 65 15.50 -29.71 -3.40
CA HIS A 65 14.36 -29.37 -4.25
C HIS A 65 13.04 -30.03 -3.83
N ARG A 66 13.11 -31.18 -3.14
CA ARG A 66 11.94 -31.89 -2.61
C ARG A 66 11.61 -31.52 -1.16
N GLU A 67 12.33 -30.56 -0.57
CA GLU A 67 12.20 -30.16 0.84
C GLU A 67 12.41 -31.31 1.84
N GLN A 68 13.17 -32.34 1.46
CA GLN A 68 13.49 -33.53 2.27
C GLN A 68 14.74 -33.29 3.13
N TYR A 69 14.73 -32.22 3.92
CA TYR A 69 15.97 -31.69 4.50
C TYR A 69 16.61 -32.65 5.52
N ALA A 70 15.80 -33.22 6.42
CA ALA A 70 16.28 -34.10 7.49
C ALA A 70 16.78 -35.44 6.95
N GLU A 71 16.05 -36.03 5.99
CA GLU A 71 16.41 -37.29 5.33
C GLU A 71 17.69 -37.15 4.50
N THR A 72 17.94 -35.95 3.98
CA THR A 72 19.08 -35.65 3.12
C THR A 72 20.34 -35.28 3.91
N LEU A 73 20.19 -34.88 5.17
CA LEU A 73 21.29 -34.38 6.00
C LEU A 73 22.49 -35.35 6.11
N PRO A 74 22.33 -36.69 6.29
CA PRO A 74 23.46 -37.62 6.33
C PRO A 74 24.31 -37.62 5.05
N TYR A 75 23.69 -37.36 3.89
CA TYR A 75 24.42 -37.24 2.63
C TYR A 75 25.31 -35.98 2.61
N ALA A 76 24.83 -34.88 3.18
CA ALA A 76 25.58 -33.64 3.28
C ALA A 76 26.73 -33.69 4.30
N GLU A 77 26.50 -34.30 5.45
CA GLU A 77 27.56 -34.58 6.44
C GLU A 77 28.70 -35.36 5.78
N ARG A 78 28.35 -36.44 5.08
CA ARG A 78 29.35 -37.26 4.38
C ARG A 78 30.04 -36.53 3.23
N ALA A 79 29.30 -35.76 2.43
CA ALA A 79 29.89 -34.96 1.35
C ALA A 79 30.89 -33.93 1.89
N PHE A 80 30.56 -33.26 2.99
CA PHE A 80 31.44 -32.29 3.65
C PHE A 80 32.73 -32.93 4.18
N GLU A 81 32.64 -34.10 4.80
CA GLU A 81 33.82 -34.87 5.21
C GLU A 81 34.72 -35.20 4.01
N LEU A 82 34.13 -35.69 2.92
CA LEU A 82 34.85 -36.04 1.69
C LEU A 82 35.57 -34.83 1.10
N GLU A 83 34.95 -33.64 1.07
CA GLU A 83 35.61 -32.42 0.60
C GLU A 83 36.91 -32.14 1.36
N TYR A 84 36.86 -32.16 2.69
CA TYR A 84 38.04 -31.90 3.51
C TYR A 84 39.11 -32.99 3.34
N ALA A 85 38.70 -34.26 3.29
CA ALA A 85 39.63 -35.36 3.09
C ALA A 85 40.31 -35.30 1.71
N ILE A 86 39.55 -34.99 0.66
CA ILE A 86 40.06 -34.84 -0.72
C ILE A 86 41.09 -33.71 -0.78
N VAL A 87 40.79 -32.54 -0.21
CA VAL A 87 41.74 -31.43 -0.19
C VAL A 87 42.96 -31.76 0.68
N ALA A 88 42.79 -32.42 1.83
CA ALA A 88 43.90 -32.84 2.68
C ALA A 88 44.85 -33.81 1.96
N ALA A 89 44.31 -34.76 1.21
CA ALA A 89 45.10 -35.67 0.37
C ALA A 89 45.78 -34.92 -0.79
N ALA A 90 45.09 -34.00 -1.47
CA ALA A 90 45.67 -33.19 -2.55
C ALA A 90 46.82 -32.28 -2.05
N LYS A 91 46.76 -31.79 -0.81
CA LYS A 91 47.85 -31.03 -0.19
C LYS A 91 49.14 -31.84 -0.04
N GLN A 92 49.07 -33.18 -0.03
CA GLN A 92 50.26 -34.04 0.05
C GLN A 92 51.05 -34.08 -1.25
N THR A 93 50.42 -33.74 -2.39
CA THR A 93 51.08 -33.75 -3.71
C THR A 93 51.64 -32.38 -4.08
N ASP A 94 50.82 -31.32 -4.02
CA ASP A 94 51.23 -29.94 -4.25
C ASP A 94 50.16 -28.98 -3.71
N ILE A 95 50.54 -28.17 -2.73
CA ILE A 95 49.64 -27.20 -2.11
C ILE A 95 49.16 -26.10 -3.07
N ARG A 96 49.94 -25.77 -4.11
CA ARG A 96 49.58 -24.71 -5.08
C ARG A 96 48.57 -25.20 -6.12
N GLY A 97 48.39 -26.51 -6.24
CA GLY A 97 47.50 -27.16 -7.20
C GLY A 97 46.18 -27.66 -6.62
N ILE A 98 45.73 -27.18 -5.45
CA ILE A 98 44.52 -27.75 -4.78
C ILE A 98 43.18 -27.29 -5.37
N SER A 99 43.14 -26.24 -6.20
CA SER A 99 41.89 -25.70 -6.78
C SER A 99 41.03 -26.75 -7.51
N PRO A 100 41.58 -27.69 -8.31
CA PRO A 100 40.82 -28.79 -8.91
C PRO A 100 40.16 -29.76 -7.91
N PHE A 101 40.49 -29.65 -6.62
CA PHE A 101 40.00 -30.51 -5.55
C PHE A 101 39.16 -29.74 -4.50
N ALA A 102 39.13 -28.40 -4.57
CA ALA A 102 38.45 -27.53 -3.62
C ALA A 102 36.99 -27.30 -4.01
N TYR A 103 36.13 -28.28 -3.78
CA TYR A 103 34.69 -28.15 -4.03
C TYR A 103 33.99 -27.30 -2.96
N SER A 104 32.72 -26.92 -3.18
CA SER A 104 31.91 -26.16 -2.21
C SER A 104 30.54 -26.80 -1.92
N THR A 105 30.10 -27.78 -2.71
CA THR A 105 28.72 -28.28 -2.68
C THR A 105 28.40 -29.09 -1.43
N GLY A 106 29.37 -29.84 -0.89
CA GLY A 106 29.23 -30.54 0.38
C GLY A 106 29.09 -29.56 1.56
N ALA A 107 29.97 -28.56 1.64
CA ALA A 107 29.87 -27.49 2.63
C ALA A 107 28.56 -26.70 2.53
N TRP A 108 28.19 -26.28 1.32
CA TRP A 108 26.93 -25.58 1.05
C TRP A 108 25.73 -26.43 1.50
N GLY A 109 25.72 -27.71 1.10
CA GLY A 109 24.66 -28.65 1.45
C GLY A 109 24.51 -28.83 2.96
N LEU A 110 25.63 -29.03 3.66
CA LEU A 110 25.62 -29.25 5.11
C LEU A 110 25.07 -28.02 5.84
N ILE A 111 25.60 -26.84 5.55
CA ILE A 111 25.18 -25.59 6.20
C ILE A 111 23.71 -25.29 5.91
N SER A 112 23.28 -25.43 4.65
CA SER A 112 21.91 -25.13 4.24
C SER A 112 20.91 -26.09 4.86
N LEU A 113 21.19 -27.40 4.86
CA LEU A 113 20.30 -28.41 5.44
C LEU A 113 20.23 -28.31 6.96
N LEU A 114 21.35 -28.06 7.65
CA LEU A 114 21.35 -27.82 9.10
C LEU A 114 20.49 -26.59 9.44
N THR A 115 20.62 -25.51 8.66
CA THR A 115 19.80 -24.29 8.82
C THR A 115 18.31 -24.60 8.65
N ARG A 116 17.94 -25.31 7.58
CA ARG A 116 16.53 -25.71 7.34
C ARG A 116 15.98 -26.66 8.40
N CYS A 117 16.82 -27.48 9.02
CA CYS A 117 16.44 -28.35 10.14
C CYS A 117 16.41 -27.62 11.50
N GLY A 118 16.66 -26.31 11.55
CA GLY A 118 16.72 -25.53 12.79
C GLY A 118 17.94 -25.81 13.66
N ARG A 119 18.97 -26.49 13.13
CA ARG A 119 20.23 -26.81 13.82
C ARG A 119 21.25 -25.68 13.61
N PHE A 120 20.90 -24.47 14.06
CA PHE A 120 21.65 -23.25 13.76
C PHE A 120 23.08 -23.24 14.34
N GLU A 121 23.30 -23.79 15.53
CA GLU A 121 24.62 -23.91 16.15
C GLU A 121 25.54 -24.80 15.32
N ASP A 122 25.04 -25.94 14.86
CA ASP A 122 25.79 -26.87 14.03
C ASP A 122 26.10 -26.23 12.68
N ALA A 123 25.14 -25.52 12.09
CA ALA A 123 25.32 -24.79 10.84
C ALA A 123 26.40 -23.70 10.99
N ALA A 124 26.35 -22.91 12.07
CA ALA A 124 27.31 -21.86 12.36
C ALA A 124 28.72 -22.42 12.63
N SER A 125 28.81 -23.59 13.29
CA SER A 125 30.08 -24.29 13.51
C SER A 125 30.67 -24.83 12.20
N ALA A 126 29.85 -25.45 11.35
CA ALA A 126 30.28 -25.91 10.03
C ALA A 126 30.75 -24.75 9.14
N PHE A 127 30.03 -23.62 9.18
CA PHE A 127 30.41 -22.42 8.44
C PHE A 127 31.69 -21.78 8.98
N GLU A 128 31.88 -21.72 10.31
CA GLU A 128 33.13 -21.27 10.92
C GLU A 128 34.34 -22.08 10.41
N LYS A 129 34.19 -23.41 10.41
CA LYS A 129 35.24 -24.31 9.92
C LYS A 129 35.60 -24.05 8.45
N VAL A 130 34.64 -23.64 7.62
CA VAL A 130 34.88 -23.22 6.23
C VAL A 130 35.65 -21.92 6.17
N LEU A 131 35.26 -20.92 6.98
CA LEU A 131 35.94 -19.62 7.01
C LEU A 131 37.40 -19.72 7.49
N GLU A 132 37.70 -20.71 8.32
CA GLU A 132 39.02 -20.95 8.91
C GLU A 132 39.88 -21.97 8.15
N ASP A 133 39.37 -22.55 7.06
CA ASP A 133 40.04 -23.67 6.40
C ASP A 133 41.39 -23.29 5.74
N GLY A 134 41.61 -22.00 5.47
CA GLY A 134 42.83 -21.45 4.87
C GLY A 134 42.97 -21.70 3.36
N TRP A 135 41.95 -22.28 2.72
CA TRP A 135 41.92 -22.59 1.28
C TRP A 135 40.62 -22.19 0.59
N PHE A 136 39.80 -21.34 1.23
CA PHE A 136 38.62 -20.77 0.58
C PHE A 136 38.91 -20.14 -0.80
N TRP A 137 40.07 -19.51 -0.98
CA TRP A 137 40.52 -18.99 -2.28
C TRP A 137 40.54 -20.07 -3.38
N ALA A 138 40.87 -21.32 -3.03
CA ALA A 138 40.89 -22.43 -3.97
C ALA A 138 39.46 -22.84 -4.38
N ARG A 139 38.49 -22.76 -3.46
CA ARG A 139 37.06 -22.94 -3.78
C ARG A 139 36.58 -21.89 -4.78
N SER A 140 36.93 -20.62 -4.53
CA SER A 140 36.61 -19.50 -5.42
C SER A 140 37.24 -19.67 -6.81
N ASN A 141 38.52 -20.03 -6.87
CA ASN A 141 39.23 -20.27 -8.14
C ASN A 141 38.66 -21.46 -8.92
N ARG A 142 38.17 -22.50 -8.23
CA ARG A 142 37.54 -23.66 -8.87
C ARG A 142 36.21 -23.30 -9.53
N LYS A 143 35.29 -22.78 -8.75
CA LYS A 143 33.92 -22.47 -9.18
C LYS A 143 33.35 -21.35 -8.31
N ARG A 144 33.67 -20.11 -8.67
CA ARG A 144 33.28 -18.89 -7.95
C ARG A 144 31.81 -18.86 -7.55
N ALA A 145 30.90 -19.18 -8.47
CA ALA A 145 29.46 -19.21 -8.17
C ALA A 145 29.10 -20.16 -7.00
N ALA A 146 29.73 -21.34 -6.93
CA ALA A 146 29.50 -22.28 -5.84
C ALA A 146 30.14 -21.83 -4.52
N ALA A 147 31.24 -21.07 -4.57
CA ALA A 147 31.80 -20.42 -3.39
C ALA A 147 30.88 -19.29 -2.88
N GLU A 148 30.24 -18.53 -3.77
CA GLU A 148 29.22 -17.54 -3.39
C GLU A 148 27.97 -18.19 -2.81
N ASP A 149 27.49 -19.30 -3.36
CA ASP A 149 26.35 -20.05 -2.80
C ASP A 149 26.66 -20.56 -1.38
N LEU A 150 27.91 -20.97 -1.13
CA LEU A 150 28.38 -21.34 0.21
C LEU A 150 28.38 -20.15 1.19
N LEU A 151 28.84 -18.97 0.78
CA LEU A 151 28.76 -17.77 1.63
C LEU A 151 27.31 -17.34 1.86
N MET A 152 26.45 -17.46 0.84
CA MET A 152 25.01 -17.22 0.97
C MET A 152 24.40 -18.11 2.05
N ALA A 153 24.69 -19.42 2.01
CA ALA A 153 24.22 -20.36 3.02
C ALA A 153 24.63 -19.91 4.44
N GLY A 154 25.86 -19.41 4.59
CA GLY A 154 26.35 -18.85 5.85
C GLY A 154 25.56 -17.63 6.35
N VAL A 155 25.13 -16.74 5.45
CA VAL A 155 24.30 -15.57 5.81
C VAL A 155 22.89 -16.02 6.23
N CYS A 156 22.32 -17.00 5.51
CA CYS A 156 20.99 -17.54 5.78
C CYS A 156 20.86 -18.12 7.19
N ILE A 157 21.95 -18.64 7.79
CA ILE A 157 21.97 -19.10 9.19
C ILE A 157 21.36 -18.04 10.12
N TYR A 158 21.81 -16.79 10.00
CA TYR A 158 21.42 -15.71 10.92
C TYR A 158 20.12 -15.02 10.50
N LEU A 159 19.87 -14.89 9.19
CA LEU A 159 18.63 -14.30 8.69
C LEU A 159 17.41 -15.19 9.00
N GLU A 160 17.56 -16.51 8.93
CA GLU A 160 16.47 -17.45 9.21
C GLU A 160 16.23 -17.67 10.71
N HIS A 161 17.23 -17.50 11.58
CA HIS A 161 17.04 -17.63 13.03
C HIS A 161 16.12 -16.53 13.61
N ARG A 162 16.09 -15.33 13.02
CA ARG A 162 15.28 -14.16 13.42
C ARG A 162 15.54 -13.59 14.82
N ASP A 163 16.42 -14.16 15.62
CA ASP A 163 16.81 -13.62 16.94
C ASP A 163 17.88 -12.53 16.77
N PRO A 164 17.64 -11.28 17.23
CA PRO A 164 18.63 -10.21 17.20
C PRO A 164 19.97 -10.54 17.88
N ALA A 165 19.97 -11.38 18.93
CA ALA A 165 21.20 -11.80 19.60
C ALA A 165 22.06 -12.68 18.66
N TRP A 166 21.42 -13.54 17.88
CA TRP A 166 22.08 -14.37 16.88
C TRP A 166 22.68 -13.58 15.73
N LEU A 167 21.93 -12.59 15.22
CA LEU A 167 22.45 -11.64 14.22
C LEU A 167 23.71 -10.95 14.73
N LYS A 168 23.74 -10.50 15.99
CA LYS A 168 24.96 -9.89 16.57
C LYS A 168 26.10 -10.89 16.70
N ARG A 169 25.83 -12.13 17.12
CA ARG A 169 26.82 -13.20 17.26
C ARG A 169 27.51 -13.55 15.93
N GLY A 170 26.77 -13.54 14.82
CA GLY A 170 27.30 -13.84 13.48
C GLY A 170 28.26 -12.81 12.91
N ARG A 171 28.39 -11.63 13.55
CA ARG A 171 29.11 -10.48 13.00
C ARG A 171 30.55 -10.80 12.59
N SER A 172 31.31 -11.48 13.45
CA SER A 172 32.71 -11.84 13.16
C SER A 172 32.83 -12.80 11.98
N GLN A 173 31.88 -13.72 11.83
CA GLN A 173 31.81 -14.68 10.73
C GLN A 173 31.49 -13.97 9.42
N MET A 174 30.53 -13.03 9.41
CA MET A 174 30.20 -12.23 8.24
C MET A 174 31.33 -11.27 7.82
N GLU A 175 32.04 -10.66 8.76
CA GLU A 175 33.21 -9.84 8.45
C GLU A 175 34.32 -10.66 7.80
N ARG A 176 34.55 -11.90 8.25
CA ARG A 176 35.50 -12.83 7.61
C ARG A 176 35.02 -13.25 6.23
N ALA A 177 33.76 -13.66 6.08
CA ALA A 177 33.18 -14.03 4.79
C ALA A 177 33.38 -12.94 3.73
N ARG A 178 33.12 -11.67 4.09
CA ARG A 178 33.32 -10.51 3.21
C ARG A 178 34.79 -10.31 2.78
N ARG A 179 35.75 -10.64 3.64
CA ARG A 179 37.18 -10.55 3.31
C ARG A 179 37.65 -11.68 2.38
N LEU A 180 36.98 -12.83 2.39
CA LEU A 180 37.35 -13.98 1.56
C LEU A 180 36.94 -13.82 0.10
N LEU A 181 35.86 -13.06 -0.15
CA LEU A 181 35.31 -12.93 -1.49
C LEU A 181 34.60 -11.59 -1.66
N SER A 182 35.00 -10.81 -2.66
CA SER A 182 34.15 -9.76 -3.22
C SER A 182 33.09 -10.43 -4.09
N PRO A 183 31.79 -10.35 -3.77
CA PRO A 183 30.74 -11.02 -4.52
C PRO A 183 30.45 -10.32 -5.86
N ASP A 184 30.24 -11.10 -6.92
CA ASP A 184 29.75 -10.61 -8.22
C ASP A 184 28.22 -10.78 -8.34
N ARG A 185 27.66 -11.78 -7.66
CA ARG A 185 26.20 -12.02 -7.67
C ARG A 185 25.48 -11.07 -6.73
N THR A 186 24.57 -10.29 -7.31
CA THR A 186 23.70 -9.36 -6.57
C THR A 186 22.90 -10.03 -5.46
N GLY A 187 22.55 -11.31 -5.59
CA GLY A 187 21.87 -12.05 -4.53
C GLY A 187 22.66 -12.08 -3.21
N LEU A 188 23.96 -12.36 -3.25
CA LEU A 188 24.80 -12.42 -2.05
C LEU A 188 24.99 -11.02 -1.46
N VAL A 189 25.26 -10.03 -2.31
CA VAL A 189 25.37 -8.62 -1.89
C VAL A 189 24.09 -8.15 -1.21
N TYR A 190 22.92 -8.50 -1.75
CA TYR A 190 21.62 -8.15 -1.18
C TYR A 190 21.41 -8.76 0.20
N ASN A 191 21.70 -10.05 0.37
CA ASN A 191 21.57 -10.70 1.67
C ASN A 191 22.59 -10.15 2.69
N TRP A 192 23.78 -9.73 2.26
CA TRP A 192 24.69 -8.97 3.12
C TRP A 192 24.15 -7.60 3.49
N ALA A 193 23.55 -6.87 2.56
CA ALA A 193 22.92 -5.57 2.84
C ALA A 193 21.80 -5.71 3.89
N VAL A 194 20.94 -6.72 3.74
CA VAL A 194 19.89 -7.07 4.71
C VAL A 194 20.51 -7.40 6.06
N TYR A 195 21.49 -8.31 6.11
CA TYR A 195 22.16 -8.70 7.34
C TYR A 195 22.77 -7.49 8.09
N TRP A 196 23.53 -6.64 7.39
CA TRP A 196 24.19 -5.48 8.02
C TRP A 196 23.19 -4.44 8.51
N THR A 197 22.07 -4.30 7.82
CA THR A 197 20.99 -3.40 8.26
C THR A 197 20.35 -3.92 9.54
N LEU A 198 20.03 -5.22 9.61
CA LEU A 198 19.41 -5.83 10.78
C LEU A 198 20.34 -5.86 12.01
N VAL A 199 21.65 -5.99 11.80
CA VAL A 199 22.67 -5.87 12.88
C VAL A 199 22.86 -4.42 13.34
N GLY A 200 22.39 -3.44 12.57
CA GLY A 200 22.53 -2.01 12.84
C GLY A 200 23.85 -1.40 12.36
N ASP A 201 24.62 -2.10 11.52
CA ASP A 201 25.84 -1.54 10.89
C ASP A 201 25.46 -0.83 9.57
N LYS A 202 24.95 0.39 9.72
CA LYS A 202 24.45 1.18 8.58
C LYS A 202 25.54 1.47 7.54
N ARG A 203 26.81 1.62 7.96
CA ARG A 203 27.93 1.88 7.05
C ARG A 203 28.13 0.68 6.12
N LEU A 204 28.25 -0.53 6.67
CA LEU A 204 28.42 -1.73 5.84
C LEU A 204 27.17 -2.02 5.01
N ALA A 205 25.97 -1.77 5.54
CA ALA A 205 24.74 -1.92 4.78
C ALA A 205 24.72 -1.01 3.53
N LEU A 206 25.05 0.27 3.70
CA LEU A 206 25.11 1.23 2.59
C LEU A 206 26.23 0.89 1.58
N GLU A 207 27.39 0.39 2.02
CA GLU A 207 28.42 -0.13 1.10
C GLU A 207 27.92 -1.28 0.22
N MET A 208 27.05 -2.15 0.76
CA MET A 208 26.42 -3.21 -0.03
C MET A 208 25.37 -2.65 -0.98
N VAL A 209 24.57 -1.67 -0.54
CA VAL A 209 23.62 -0.96 -1.40
C VAL A 209 24.33 -0.27 -2.59
N ASP A 210 25.49 0.35 -2.38
CA ASP A 210 26.31 0.91 -3.46
C ASP A 210 26.71 -0.13 -4.48
N THR A 211 27.07 -1.32 -3.99
CA THR A 211 27.48 -2.43 -4.83
C THR A 211 26.30 -2.94 -5.65
N LEU A 212 25.13 -3.15 -5.03
CA LEU A 212 23.89 -3.49 -5.74
C LEU A 212 23.54 -2.47 -6.82
N THR A 213 23.67 -1.19 -6.48
CA THR A 213 23.40 -0.06 -7.35
C THR A 213 24.32 -0.03 -8.57
N ARG A 214 25.61 -0.35 -8.41
CA ARG A 214 26.57 -0.47 -9.51
C ARG A 214 26.31 -1.67 -10.41
N HIS A 215 25.66 -2.70 -9.90
CA HIS A 215 25.27 -3.91 -10.64
C HIS A 215 23.83 -3.85 -11.18
N ASP A 216 23.25 -2.65 -11.29
CA ASP A 216 21.89 -2.43 -11.81
C ASP A 216 20.83 -3.31 -11.12
N PHE A 217 21.01 -3.55 -9.81
CA PHE A 217 19.99 -4.21 -9.02
C PHE A 217 18.76 -3.31 -8.93
N GLY A 218 17.56 -3.87 -9.16
CA GLY A 218 16.30 -3.11 -9.10
C GLY A 218 16.12 -2.43 -7.76
N LEU A 219 16.41 -1.13 -7.69
CA LEU A 219 16.37 -0.31 -6.47
C LEU A 219 14.96 -0.24 -5.87
N GLU A 220 13.93 -0.45 -6.68
CA GLU A 220 12.55 -0.59 -6.21
C GLU A 220 12.39 -1.75 -5.23
N LYS A 221 13.14 -2.84 -5.43
CA LYS A 221 13.13 -3.98 -4.50
C LYS A 221 13.71 -3.59 -3.15
N LEU A 222 14.76 -2.76 -3.14
CA LEU A 222 15.36 -2.25 -1.90
C LEU A 222 14.40 -1.33 -1.17
N LEU A 223 13.75 -0.40 -1.89
CA LEU A 223 12.81 0.55 -1.31
C LEU A 223 11.56 -0.13 -0.72
N ALA A 224 11.10 -1.23 -1.32
CA ALA A 224 9.93 -1.97 -0.88
C ALA A 224 10.21 -2.97 0.26
N ASP A 225 11.47 -3.29 0.53
CA ASP A 225 11.84 -4.31 1.51
C ASP A 225 11.90 -3.71 2.93
N PRO A 226 11.06 -4.20 3.88
CA PRO A 226 11.02 -3.66 5.24
C PRO A 226 12.32 -3.83 6.02
N SER A 227 13.23 -4.70 5.57
CA SER A 227 14.54 -4.89 6.20
C SER A 227 15.40 -3.61 6.15
N PHE A 228 15.12 -2.69 5.22
CA PHE A 228 15.88 -1.45 5.05
C PHE A 228 15.29 -0.23 5.76
N VAL A 229 14.19 -0.38 6.53
CA VAL A 229 13.55 0.75 7.24
C VAL A 229 14.54 1.51 8.14
N ALA A 230 15.48 0.82 8.77
CA ALA A 230 16.51 1.46 9.61
C ALA A 230 17.48 2.39 8.85
N LEU A 231 17.54 2.27 7.52
CA LEU A 231 18.32 3.13 6.64
C LEU A 231 17.53 4.34 6.12
N HIS A 232 16.20 4.38 6.25
CA HIS A 232 15.38 5.45 5.64
C HIS A 232 15.75 6.87 6.09
N GLY A 233 16.30 7.02 7.30
CA GLY A 233 16.79 8.31 7.81
C GLY A 233 18.22 8.66 7.40
N GLU A 234 18.95 7.76 6.73
CA GLU A 234 20.32 8.00 6.32
C GLU A 234 20.36 8.88 5.05
N PRO A 235 21.12 10.00 5.03
CA PRO A 235 21.22 10.86 3.86
C PRO A 235 21.65 10.11 2.60
N ARG A 236 22.51 9.10 2.77
CA ARG A 236 22.97 8.24 1.69
C ARG A 236 21.87 7.33 1.14
N TRP A 237 21.01 6.78 1.98
CA TRP A 237 19.85 6.02 1.49
C TRP A 237 18.93 6.90 0.65
N GLN A 238 18.75 8.14 1.09
CA GLN A 238 17.97 9.13 0.36
C GLN A 238 18.56 9.38 -1.04
N SER A 239 19.86 9.68 -1.15
CA SER A 239 20.51 9.94 -2.45
C SER A 239 20.66 8.70 -3.32
N ASP A 240 21.02 7.56 -2.72
CA ASP A 240 21.51 6.38 -3.44
C ASP A 240 20.35 5.45 -3.84
N VAL A 241 19.21 5.54 -3.17
CA VAL A 241 18.02 4.70 -3.44
C VAL A 241 16.79 5.54 -3.75
N VAL A 242 16.33 6.35 -2.78
CA VAL A 242 15.03 7.02 -2.88
C VAL A 242 15.00 8.01 -4.04
N ASP A 243 16.01 8.86 -4.17
CA ASP A 243 16.09 9.89 -5.21
C ASP A 243 16.18 9.32 -6.63
N ARG A 244 16.66 8.07 -6.75
CA ARG A 244 16.80 7.35 -8.02
C ARG A 244 15.55 6.57 -8.40
N VAL A 245 14.73 6.19 -7.43
CA VAL A 245 13.46 5.45 -7.64
C VAL A 245 12.26 6.39 -7.71
N LEU A 246 12.15 7.31 -6.74
CA LEU A 246 11.07 8.29 -6.63
C LEU A 246 11.51 9.61 -7.24
N THR A 247 11.61 9.61 -8.56
CA THR A 247 12.19 10.71 -9.32
C THR A 247 11.23 11.87 -9.57
N TRP A 248 9.94 11.71 -9.28
CA TRP A 248 8.94 12.79 -9.36
C TRP A 248 8.77 13.44 -7.99
N ARG A 249 8.87 14.77 -7.93
CA ARG A 249 8.80 15.59 -6.72
C ARG A 249 7.76 16.68 -6.87
N PHE A 250 6.94 16.83 -5.84
CA PHE A 250 5.91 17.86 -5.79
C PHE A 250 6.10 18.70 -4.54
N SER A 251 5.97 20.01 -4.70
CA SER A 251 5.90 20.96 -3.59
C SER A 251 4.81 21.99 -3.85
N SER A 252 4.27 22.59 -2.79
CA SER A 252 3.34 23.71 -2.94
C SER A 252 3.49 24.74 -1.83
N GLU A 253 3.05 25.95 -2.12
CA GLU A 253 2.90 27.06 -1.18
C GLU A 253 1.43 27.52 -1.17
N PRO A 254 0.70 27.35 -0.05
CA PRO A 254 1.08 26.61 1.16
C PRO A 254 1.22 25.08 0.96
N PRO A 255 1.91 24.36 1.86
CA PRO A 255 2.06 22.90 1.79
C PRO A 255 0.77 22.16 2.19
N GLY A 256 0.72 20.85 1.94
CA GLY A 256 -0.39 19.97 2.30
C GLY A 256 -1.42 19.78 1.19
N ALA A 257 -1.09 20.16 -0.05
CA ALA A 257 -1.98 19.99 -1.20
C ALA A 257 -1.96 18.54 -1.69
N ARG A 258 -3.14 17.99 -1.96
CA ARG A 258 -3.30 16.64 -2.49
C ARG A 258 -2.95 16.61 -3.97
N VAL A 259 -2.11 15.66 -4.38
CA VAL A 259 -1.63 15.51 -5.77
C VAL A 259 -2.49 14.49 -6.52
N PHE A 260 -3.04 14.91 -7.66
CA PHE A 260 -3.74 14.06 -8.62
C PHE A 260 -2.96 14.00 -9.93
N ILE A 261 -2.92 12.82 -10.55
CA ILE A 261 -2.35 12.61 -11.89
C ILE A 261 -3.41 11.95 -12.78
N ASP A 262 -3.69 12.56 -13.92
CA ASP A 262 -4.71 12.13 -14.89
C ASP A 262 -6.08 11.89 -14.23
N GLY A 263 -6.43 12.76 -13.28
CA GLY A 263 -7.67 12.68 -12.50
C GLY A 263 -7.66 11.65 -11.36
N THR A 264 -6.61 10.85 -11.21
CA THR A 264 -6.48 9.84 -10.14
C THR A 264 -5.76 10.39 -8.92
N ASP A 265 -6.31 10.19 -7.72
CA ASP A 265 -5.65 10.54 -6.45
C ASP A 265 -4.41 9.65 -6.26
N THR A 266 -3.24 10.27 -6.08
CA THR A 266 -1.98 9.55 -5.85
C THR A 266 -1.78 9.15 -4.39
N GLY A 267 -2.59 9.69 -3.47
CA GLY A 267 -2.42 9.54 -2.02
C GLY A 267 -1.29 10.38 -1.44
N ILE A 268 -0.69 11.27 -2.23
CA ILE A 268 0.47 12.08 -1.86
C ILE A 268 0.03 13.51 -1.58
N ASP A 269 0.52 14.05 -0.47
CA ASP A 269 0.41 15.46 -0.12
C ASP A 269 1.75 16.16 -0.33
N THR A 270 1.73 17.45 -0.70
CA THR A 270 2.94 18.25 -0.85
C THR A 270 3.54 18.67 0.51
N PRO A 271 4.87 18.71 0.68
CA PRO A 271 5.87 18.18 -0.24
C PRO A 271 5.87 16.64 -0.26
N GLY A 272 5.93 16.06 -1.46
CA GLY A 272 5.78 14.62 -1.65
C GLY A 272 6.53 14.11 -2.88
N ARG A 273 6.71 12.79 -2.97
CA ARG A 273 7.46 12.16 -4.07
C ARG A 273 6.80 10.87 -4.52
N MET A 274 7.00 10.53 -5.79
CA MET A 274 6.51 9.27 -6.33
C MET A 274 7.39 8.71 -7.44
N ARG A 275 7.09 7.45 -7.77
CA ARG A 275 7.57 6.84 -8.99
C ARG A 275 6.97 7.56 -10.20
N PRO A 276 7.75 7.81 -11.26
CA PRO A 276 7.20 8.31 -12.52
C PRO A 276 6.09 7.39 -13.05
N PRO A 277 4.96 7.94 -13.52
CA PRO A 277 3.98 7.18 -14.29
C PRO A 277 4.59 6.68 -15.62
N PRO A 278 3.91 5.76 -16.34
CA PRO A 278 4.34 5.32 -17.67
C PRO A 278 4.58 6.51 -18.60
N ARG A 279 5.55 6.41 -19.53
CA ARG A 279 5.86 7.52 -20.45
C ARG A 279 4.61 7.99 -21.20
N GLY A 280 4.29 9.27 -21.13
CA GLY A 280 3.17 9.89 -21.82
C GLY A 280 2.83 11.25 -21.24
N ARG A 281 1.98 12.02 -21.90
CA ARG A 281 1.53 13.31 -21.36
C ARG A 281 0.64 13.07 -20.15
N HIS A 282 0.94 13.74 -19.03
CA HIS A 282 0.18 13.65 -17.80
C HIS A 282 -0.38 15.00 -17.37
N HIS A 283 -1.60 14.98 -16.85
CA HIS A 283 -2.28 16.12 -16.25
C HIS A 283 -2.13 16.05 -14.72
N ILE A 284 -1.37 16.97 -14.16
CA ILE A 284 -1.12 17.08 -12.72
C ILE A 284 -2.07 18.13 -12.17
N ARG A 285 -2.83 17.78 -11.13
CA ARG A 285 -3.72 18.71 -10.43
C ARG A 285 -3.42 18.69 -8.93
N LEU A 286 -3.28 19.87 -8.33
CA LEU A 286 -3.15 20.03 -6.89
C LEU A 286 -4.41 20.64 -6.31
N VAL A 287 -4.88 20.05 -5.21
CA VAL A 287 -6.10 20.47 -4.51
C VAL A 287 -5.77 20.76 -3.06
N LEU A 288 -6.13 21.95 -2.59
CA LEU A 288 -6.03 22.32 -1.18
C LEU A 288 -7.27 23.10 -0.76
N ALA A 289 -7.86 22.72 0.37
CA ALA A 289 -9.05 23.39 0.89
C ALA A 289 -8.82 24.91 1.06
N GLY A 290 -9.81 25.71 0.64
CA GLY A 290 -9.74 27.17 0.68
C GLY A 290 -8.92 27.82 -0.44
N HIS A 291 -8.27 27.03 -1.31
CA HIS A 291 -7.47 27.52 -2.42
C HIS A 291 -8.09 27.12 -3.77
N ARG A 292 -7.68 27.79 -4.84
CA ARG A 292 -8.01 27.38 -6.20
C ARG A 292 -7.16 26.18 -6.59
N ASP A 293 -7.80 25.19 -7.22
CA ASP A 293 -7.09 24.08 -7.85
C ASP A 293 -6.10 24.63 -8.89
N VAL A 294 -4.90 24.07 -8.92
CA VAL A 294 -3.90 24.37 -9.94
C VAL A 294 -3.64 23.13 -10.77
N GLU A 295 -3.66 23.30 -12.08
CA GLU A 295 -3.40 22.25 -13.05
C GLU A 295 -2.17 22.57 -13.90
N GLN A 296 -1.37 21.56 -14.17
CA GLN A 296 -0.24 21.65 -15.09
C GLN A 296 -0.17 20.37 -15.91
N THR A 297 0.07 20.53 -17.21
CA THR A 297 0.33 19.38 -18.08
C THR A 297 1.84 19.22 -18.23
N HIS A 298 2.31 17.99 -18.06
CA HIS A 298 3.72 17.65 -18.24
C HIS A 298 3.86 16.48 -19.21
N GLU A 299 4.75 16.62 -20.19
CA GLU A 299 5.22 15.52 -21.02
C GLU A 299 6.60 15.11 -20.50
N PRO A 300 6.75 13.93 -19.86
CA PRO A 300 8.01 13.48 -19.33
C PRO A 300 9.00 13.25 -20.47
N ILE A 301 10.03 14.07 -20.48
CA ILE A 301 11.31 13.72 -21.10
C ILE A 301 11.99 12.74 -20.13
N ALA A 302 12.71 11.74 -20.63
CA ALA A 302 13.45 10.81 -19.77
C ALA A 302 14.27 11.57 -18.71
N GLY A 303 14.00 11.34 -17.42
CA GLY A 303 14.59 12.09 -16.31
C GLY A 303 13.67 12.17 -15.09
N GLY A 304 14.17 12.75 -13.99
CA GLY A 304 13.32 13.13 -12.85
C GLY A 304 12.47 14.36 -13.17
N PHE A 305 11.39 14.53 -12.42
CA PHE A 305 10.45 15.65 -12.57
C PHE A 305 10.32 16.36 -11.23
N GLU A 306 10.35 17.68 -11.24
CA GLU A 306 10.10 18.49 -10.06
C GLU A 306 9.10 19.58 -10.41
N ALA A 307 8.02 19.66 -9.64
CA ALA A 307 7.02 20.70 -9.78
C ALA A 307 6.75 21.38 -8.44
N SER A 308 6.70 22.71 -8.51
CA SER A 308 6.46 23.58 -7.37
C SER A 308 5.31 24.51 -7.73
N PHE A 309 4.24 24.47 -6.94
CA PHE A 309 2.99 25.18 -7.22
C PHE A 309 2.73 26.26 -6.17
N ARG A 310 2.26 27.42 -6.59
CA ARG A 310 1.67 28.41 -5.68
C ARG A 310 0.16 28.32 -5.79
N LEU A 311 -0.52 28.13 -4.66
CA LEU A 311 -1.96 28.02 -4.61
C LEU A 311 -2.55 29.35 -4.17
N GLU A 312 -3.43 29.90 -5.00
CA GLU A 312 -4.10 31.17 -4.70
C GLU A 312 -5.34 30.92 -3.83
N PRO A 313 -5.60 31.75 -2.80
CA PRO A 313 -6.85 31.69 -2.06
C PRO A 313 -8.06 31.80 -2.99
N SER A 314 -9.10 31.03 -2.71
CA SER A 314 -10.33 31.09 -3.51
C SER A 314 -11.20 32.25 -3.04
N HIS A 315 -11.41 33.27 -3.88
CA HIS A 315 -12.38 34.35 -3.61
C HIS A 315 -13.82 33.83 -3.36
N LEU A 316 -14.16 32.65 -3.87
CA LEU A 316 -15.46 32.00 -3.58
C LEU A 316 -15.53 31.48 -2.14
N ALA A 317 -14.39 31.14 -1.52
CA ALA A 317 -14.34 30.79 -0.12
C ALA A 317 -14.61 32.02 0.77
N ASP A 318 -14.04 33.19 0.41
CA ASP A 318 -14.27 34.45 1.13
C ASP A 318 -15.75 34.88 1.09
N GLU A 319 -16.40 34.78 -0.07
CA GLU A 319 -17.82 35.12 -0.23
C GLU A 319 -18.72 34.14 0.54
N ARG A 320 -18.41 32.84 0.49
CA ARG A 320 -19.13 31.83 1.26
C ARG A 320 -19.01 32.08 2.75
N ASP A 321 -17.81 32.34 3.26
CA ASP A 321 -17.57 32.55 4.69
C ASP A 321 -18.25 33.83 5.19
N ARG A 322 -18.32 34.87 4.34
CA ARG A 322 -19.14 36.06 4.58
C ARG A 322 -20.63 35.70 4.69
N LEU A 323 -21.18 34.95 3.73
CA LEU A 323 -22.60 34.55 3.75
C LEU A 323 -22.93 33.65 4.95
N VAL A 324 -22.04 32.74 5.34
CA VAL A 324 -22.19 31.92 6.55
C VAL A 324 -22.26 32.79 7.80
N THR A 325 -21.40 33.81 7.88
CA THR A 325 -21.40 34.77 8.98
C THR A 325 -22.69 35.60 9.01
N GLU A 326 -23.17 36.07 7.86
CA GLU A 326 -24.42 36.82 7.74
C GLU A 326 -25.64 35.95 8.11
N MET A 327 -25.69 34.70 7.64
CA MET A 327 -26.71 33.71 8.01
C MET A 327 -26.73 33.47 9.53
N ALA A 328 -25.56 33.31 10.17
CA ALA A 328 -25.48 33.12 11.62
C ALA A 328 -26.01 34.32 12.41
N ARG A 329 -25.80 35.55 11.91
CA ARG A 329 -26.38 36.77 12.50
C ARG A 329 -27.89 36.82 12.29
N ASP A 330 -28.38 36.51 11.09
CA ASP A 330 -29.81 36.52 10.78
C ASP A 330 -30.59 35.45 11.57
N ALA A 331 -29.97 34.28 11.79
CA ALA A 331 -30.50 33.19 12.61
C ALA A 331 -30.85 33.63 14.05
N MET A 332 -30.09 34.58 14.59
CA MET A 332 -30.26 35.11 15.96
C MET A 332 -31.06 36.43 15.99
N ARG A 333 -31.37 37.01 14.83
CA ARG A 333 -32.04 38.31 14.74
C ARG A 333 -33.52 38.17 15.02
N VAL A 334 -34.05 39.03 15.90
CA VAL A 334 -35.49 39.25 16.02
C VAL A 334 -35.91 40.23 14.92
N PRO A 335 -36.83 39.88 14.00
CA PRO A 335 -37.24 40.78 12.94
C PRO A 335 -37.88 42.06 13.49
N ASP A 336 -37.50 43.21 12.95
CA ASP A 336 -38.12 44.50 13.31
C ASP A 336 -39.46 44.72 12.59
N ALA A 337 -40.17 45.80 12.95
CA ALA A 337 -41.45 46.13 12.36
C ALA A 337 -41.37 46.40 10.84
N ALA A 338 -40.25 46.92 10.34
CA ALA A 338 -40.07 47.22 8.93
C ALA A 338 -39.89 45.93 8.11
N ALA A 339 -39.11 44.98 8.60
CA ALA A 339 -38.93 43.66 8.01
C ALA A 339 -40.26 42.89 7.95
N ARG A 340 -41.02 42.88 9.04
CA ARG A 340 -42.37 42.27 9.07
C ARG A 340 -43.33 42.96 8.08
N LYS A 341 -43.26 44.29 7.97
CA LYS A 341 -44.07 45.05 7.01
C LYS A 341 -43.73 44.65 5.58
N ARG A 342 -42.45 44.51 5.21
CA ARG A 342 -42.04 44.08 3.86
C ARG A 342 -42.58 42.69 3.53
N THR A 343 -42.46 41.73 4.43
CA THR A 343 -43.06 40.39 4.21
C THR A 343 -44.58 40.45 4.11
N ARG A 344 -45.27 41.30 4.91
CA ARG A 344 -46.72 41.49 4.80
C ARG A 344 -47.14 42.09 3.45
N ASP A 345 -46.43 43.13 3.00
CA ASP A 345 -46.67 43.77 1.71
C ASP A 345 -46.45 42.77 0.56
N PHE A 346 -45.40 41.94 0.66
CA PHE A 346 -45.13 40.85 -0.27
C PHE A 346 -46.27 39.81 -0.32
N VAL A 347 -46.78 39.37 0.84
CA VAL A 347 -47.92 38.44 0.90
C VAL A 347 -49.17 39.06 0.24
N GLY A 348 -49.43 40.34 0.48
CA GLY A 348 -50.57 41.06 -0.09
C GLY A 348 -51.92 40.47 0.35
N LYS A 349 -52.86 40.31 -0.59
CA LYS A 349 -54.16 39.68 -0.32
C LYS A 349 -53.99 38.18 -0.07
N ARG A 350 -53.92 37.78 1.20
CA ARG A 350 -53.66 36.40 1.65
C ARG A 350 -54.39 35.30 0.85
N LYS A 351 -55.67 35.46 0.52
CA LYS A 351 -56.44 34.46 -0.25
C LYS A 351 -55.84 34.09 -1.62
N HIS A 352 -54.89 34.87 -2.12
CA HIS A 352 -54.15 34.64 -3.37
C HIS A 352 -52.69 34.26 -3.16
N ALA A 353 -52.24 34.13 -1.91
CA ALA A 353 -50.88 33.75 -1.55
C ALA A 353 -50.78 32.25 -1.26
N SER A 354 -49.58 31.70 -1.32
CA SER A 354 -49.28 30.31 -0.92
C SER A 354 -47.93 30.16 -0.24
N ILE A 355 -47.83 29.18 0.65
CA ILE A 355 -46.59 28.71 1.26
C ILE A 355 -46.35 27.29 0.76
N ARG A 356 -45.18 27.01 0.16
CA ARG A 356 -44.75 25.65 -0.17
C ARG A 356 -43.53 25.27 0.66
N VAL A 357 -43.58 24.11 1.29
CA VAL A 357 -42.44 23.48 1.96
C VAL A 357 -42.16 22.16 1.26
N ALA A 358 -40.95 22.02 0.71
CA ALA A 358 -40.49 20.82 0.04
C ALA A 358 -39.33 20.20 0.83
N ARG A 359 -39.36 18.87 0.99
CA ARG A 359 -38.23 18.05 1.47
C ARG A 359 -37.85 17.07 0.37
N ALA A 360 -36.60 17.10 -0.06
CA ALA A 360 -36.03 16.15 -1.03
C ALA A 360 -34.70 15.58 -0.50
N THR A 361 -34.20 14.51 -1.10
CA THR A 361 -32.80 14.11 -0.93
C THR A 361 -31.90 14.93 -1.87
N THR A 362 -30.58 14.96 -1.62
CA THR A 362 -29.60 15.59 -2.53
C THR A 362 -29.63 15.06 -3.96
N TYR A 363 -30.21 13.88 -4.19
CA TYR A 363 -30.36 13.27 -5.52
C TYR A 363 -31.70 13.60 -6.20
N GLY A 364 -32.59 14.36 -5.54
CA GLY A 364 -33.95 14.60 -6.02
C GLY A 364 -34.85 13.35 -5.98
N LEU A 365 -34.44 12.30 -5.29
CA LEU A 365 -35.17 11.04 -5.15
C LEU A 365 -35.94 11.01 -3.84
N GLY A 366 -37.24 10.73 -3.92
CA GLY A 366 -38.12 10.74 -2.76
C GLY A 366 -38.31 12.14 -2.19
N GLY A 367 -39.49 12.41 -1.64
CA GLY A 367 -39.72 13.71 -1.04
C GLY A 367 -41.15 13.95 -0.63
N LEU A 368 -41.35 15.10 -0.02
CA LEU A 368 -42.65 15.60 0.40
C LEU A 368 -42.74 17.08 0.03
N ASP A 369 -43.73 17.42 -0.79
CA ASP A 369 -44.15 18.80 -1.02
C ASP A 369 -45.46 19.06 -0.28
N VAL A 370 -45.49 20.13 0.51
CA VAL A 370 -46.69 20.62 1.20
C VAL A 370 -46.93 22.05 0.74
N THR A 371 -48.04 22.28 0.05
CA THR A 371 -48.46 23.62 -0.40
C THR A 371 -49.72 24.03 0.34
N VAL A 372 -49.64 25.11 1.11
CA VAL A 372 -50.75 25.73 1.83
C VAL A 372 -51.15 27.02 1.11
N HIS A 373 -52.35 27.07 0.57
CA HIS A 373 -52.93 28.27 -0.04
C HIS A 373 -53.63 29.12 1.02
N GLY A 374 -53.66 30.43 0.84
CA GLY A 374 -54.29 31.34 1.80
C GLY A 374 -55.82 31.31 1.83
N ASP A 375 -56.46 30.54 0.94
CA ASP A 375 -57.87 30.15 1.04
C ASP A 375 -58.10 28.93 1.97
N GLY A 376 -57.03 28.41 2.57
CA GLY A 376 -57.03 27.26 3.47
C GLY A 376 -56.91 25.90 2.79
N SER A 377 -56.86 25.81 1.45
CA SER A 377 -56.57 24.53 0.79
C SER A 377 -55.10 24.13 0.98
N VAL A 378 -54.88 22.84 1.23
CA VAL A 378 -53.54 22.27 1.36
C VAL A 378 -53.39 21.10 0.40
N LEU A 379 -52.33 21.12 -0.39
CA LEU A 379 -51.93 20.02 -1.27
C LEU A 379 -50.66 19.38 -0.74
N LEU A 380 -50.73 18.09 -0.45
CA LEU A 380 -49.59 17.25 -0.13
C LEU A 380 -49.24 16.41 -1.34
N ARG A 381 -47.96 16.36 -1.71
CA ARG A 381 -47.45 15.48 -2.77
C ARG A 381 -46.25 14.71 -2.24
N ARG A 382 -46.37 13.38 -2.18
CA ARG A 382 -45.23 12.51 -1.91
C ARG A 382 -44.57 12.16 -3.24
N LEU A 383 -43.31 12.57 -3.38
CA LEU A 383 -42.50 12.26 -4.55
C LEU A 383 -41.94 10.84 -4.45
N PRO A 384 -41.89 10.09 -5.56
CA PRO A 384 -41.41 8.71 -5.57
C PRO A 384 -39.91 8.63 -5.28
N PHE A 385 -39.49 7.59 -4.58
CA PHE A 385 -38.07 7.26 -4.39
C PHE A 385 -37.55 6.43 -5.57
N LEU A 386 -38.38 5.49 -6.05
CA LEU A 386 -38.07 4.64 -7.20
C LEU A 386 -38.87 5.08 -8.43
N ALA A 387 -38.32 4.90 -9.63
CA ALA A 387 -39.00 5.24 -10.89
C ALA A 387 -40.34 4.50 -11.09
N THR A 388 -40.57 3.39 -10.39
CA THR A 388 -41.79 2.58 -10.44
C THR A 388 -42.88 3.07 -9.49
N GLU A 389 -42.57 3.92 -8.52
CA GLU A 389 -43.54 4.45 -7.58
C GLU A 389 -44.36 5.59 -8.21
N LYS A 390 -45.66 5.63 -7.91
CA LYS A 390 -46.53 6.73 -8.34
C LYS A 390 -46.51 7.86 -7.31
N VAL A 391 -46.53 9.09 -7.79
CA VAL A 391 -46.74 10.28 -6.93
C VAL A 391 -48.07 10.11 -6.20
N GLN A 392 -48.06 10.28 -4.88
CA GLN A 392 -49.29 10.29 -4.07
C GLN A 392 -49.69 11.74 -3.77
N THR A 393 -50.98 12.03 -3.86
CA THR A 393 -51.54 13.36 -3.64
C THR A 393 -52.65 13.31 -2.61
N LEU A 394 -52.66 14.24 -1.67
CA LEU A 394 -53.75 14.42 -0.70
C LEU A 394 -54.11 15.90 -0.60
N THR A 395 -55.40 16.19 -0.55
CA THR A 395 -55.91 17.55 -0.34
C THR A 395 -56.69 17.63 0.95
N VAL A 396 -56.34 18.60 1.79
CA VAL A 396 -57.04 18.88 3.05
C VAL A 396 -57.36 20.38 3.16
N LYS A 397 -58.19 20.75 4.16
CA LYS A 397 -58.56 22.13 4.46
C LYS A 397 -58.12 22.49 5.88
N LEU A 398 -57.58 23.70 6.07
CA LEU A 398 -57.24 24.25 7.38
C LEU A 398 -57.40 25.77 7.42
N ASP A 399 -57.40 26.35 8.62
CA ASP A 399 -57.23 27.80 8.77
C ASP A 399 -55.75 28.17 8.58
N ALA A 400 -55.43 28.74 7.41
CA ALA A 400 -54.06 29.12 7.06
C ALA A 400 -53.63 30.44 7.74
N THR A 401 -54.54 31.15 8.41
CA THR A 401 -54.27 32.46 9.03
C THR A 401 -53.03 32.44 9.93
N PRO A 402 -52.89 31.51 10.90
CA PRO A 402 -51.75 31.52 11.82
C PRO A 402 -50.42 31.25 11.13
N LEU A 403 -50.42 30.46 10.03
CA LEU A 403 -49.23 30.18 9.25
C LEU A 403 -48.70 31.43 8.56
N PHE A 404 -49.56 32.16 7.83
CA PHE A 404 -49.17 33.40 7.16
C PHE A 404 -48.72 34.48 8.15
N GLU A 405 -49.42 34.63 9.28
CA GLU A 405 -48.99 35.58 10.33
C GLU A 405 -47.62 35.20 10.91
N THR A 406 -47.33 33.91 11.07
CA THR A 406 -46.00 33.48 11.53
C THR A 406 -44.92 33.79 10.50
N PHE A 407 -45.15 33.53 9.21
CA PHE A 407 -44.21 33.88 8.14
C PHE A 407 -43.93 35.39 8.09
N ILE A 408 -44.97 36.21 8.31
CA ILE A 408 -44.86 37.67 8.41
C ILE A 408 -44.06 38.06 9.65
N ASN A 409 -44.35 37.49 10.81
CA ASN A 409 -43.68 37.81 12.08
C ASN A 409 -42.20 37.40 12.08
N GLU A 410 -41.90 36.28 11.43
CA GLU A 410 -40.54 35.78 11.19
C GLU A 410 -39.88 36.47 10.00
N ALA A 411 -40.50 37.48 9.35
CA ALA A 411 -39.98 38.24 8.22
C ALA A 411 -39.27 37.37 7.16
N PHE A 412 -39.97 36.34 6.66
CA PHE A 412 -39.39 35.32 5.78
C PHE A 412 -38.65 35.89 4.56
N THR A 413 -39.16 36.96 3.94
CA THR A 413 -38.54 37.59 2.75
C THR A 413 -37.20 38.27 3.02
N GLU A 414 -36.80 38.39 4.28
CA GLU A 414 -35.58 39.05 4.74
C GLU A 414 -34.60 38.06 5.38
N MET A 415 -34.88 36.76 5.32
CA MET A 415 -33.99 35.74 5.84
C MET A 415 -32.78 35.54 4.91
N VAL A 416 -31.62 35.29 5.50
CA VAL A 416 -30.37 35.06 4.76
C VAL A 416 -29.92 33.63 4.99
N LEU A 417 -29.71 32.88 3.91
CA LEU A 417 -29.13 31.53 3.95
C LEU A 417 -27.87 31.47 3.08
N ALA A 418 -26.81 30.88 3.62
CA ALA A 418 -25.57 30.67 2.90
C ALA A 418 -25.67 29.42 1.99
N PRO A 419 -25.09 29.44 0.78
CA PRO A 419 -24.96 28.25 -0.05
C PRO A 419 -23.90 27.33 0.57
N ILE A 420 -24.34 26.39 1.39
CA ILE A 420 -23.47 25.37 1.99
C ILE A 420 -23.51 24.13 1.09
N PRO A 421 -22.35 23.62 0.63
CA PRO A 421 -22.31 22.39 -0.17
C PRO A 421 -22.82 21.21 0.67
N GLY A 422 -23.68 20.39 0.05
CA GLY A 422 -24.26 19.20 0.69
C GLY A 422 -23.31 18.03 0.76
N GLN A 423 -23.52 17.17 1.75
CA GLN A 423 -22.98 15.82 1.70
C GLN A 423 -23.92 14.91 0.88
N PRO A 424 -23.40 13.88 0.20
CA PRO A 424 -24.21 12.78 -0.31
C PRO A 424 -25.23 12.28 0.73
N ASP A 425 -26.42 11.89 0.26
CA ASP A 425 -27.51 11.31 1.07
C ASP A 425 -28.15 12.22 2.14
N GLU A 426 -27.96 13.53 2.03
CA GLU A 426 -28.56 14.48 2.97
C GLU A 426 -29.97 14.94 2.54
N PHE A 427 -30.83 15.28 3.53
CA PHE A 427 -32.09 15.97 3.23
C PHE A 427 -31.85 17.44 2.87
N TYR A 428 -32.61 17.91 1.89
CA TYR A 428 -32.66 19.29 1.45
C TYR A 428 -34.08 19.83 1.64
N PHE A 429 -34.19 20.99 2.30
CA PHE A 429 -35.46 21.66 2.55
C PHE A 429 -35.53 22.95 1.76
N THR A 430 -36.68 23.18 1.12
CA THR A 430 -37.00 24.41 0.40
C THR A 430 -38.30 24.97 0.96
N ILE A 431 -38.31 26.27 1.24
CA ILE A 431 -39.53 27.03 1.53
C ILE A 431 -39.72 28.06 0.42
N GLU A 432 -40.92 28.12 -0.12
CA GLU A 432 -41.35 29.12 -1.09
C GLU A 432 -42.55 29.88 -0.51
N LEU A 433 -42.49 31.21 -0.52
CA LEU A 433 -43.61 32.08 -0.23
C LEU A 433 -43.99 32.77 -1.54
N THR A 434 -45.20 32.52 -2.03
CA THR A 434 -45.75 33.18 -3.22
C THR A 434 -46.77 34.22 -2.78
N GLY A 435 -46.52 35.48 -3.11
CA GLY A 435 -47.39 36.60 -2.79
C GLY A 435 -48.63 36.68 -3.68
N ALA A 436 -49.58 37.55 -3.33
CA ALA A 436 -50.81 37.76 -4.12
C ALA A 436 -50.56 38.26 -5.56
N GLY A 437 -49.38 38.84 -5.84
CA GLY A 437 -48.95 39.24 -7.18
C GLY A 437 -48.33 38.11 -8.01
N GLY A 438 -48.15 36.91 -7.46
CA GLY A 438 -47.52 35.76 -8.12
C GLY A 438 -45.99 35.69 -7.97
N GLU A 439 -45.36 36.74 -7.44
CA GLU A 439 -43.93 36.72 -7.10
C GLU A 439 -43.64 35.68 -6.03
N THR A 440 -42.52 34.95 -6.17
CA THR A 440 -42.13 33.88 -5.26
C THR A 440 -40.76 34.18 -4.66
N HIS A 441 -40.66 34.11 -3.34
CA HIS A 441 -39.41 34.16 -2.60
C HIS A 441 -39.05 32.75 -2.12
N THR A 442 -37.86 32.28 -2.48
CA THR A 442 -37.42 30.91 -2.25
C THR A 442 -36.18 30.89 -1.38
N LEU A 443 -36.21 30.08 -0.32
CA LEU A 443 -35.08 29.84 0.56
C LEU A 443 -34.89 28.34 0.73
N SER A 444 -33.64 27.88 0.65
CA SER A 444 -33.33 26.46 0.79
C SER A 444 -32.08 26.22 1.61
N LYS A 445 -32.06 25.11 2.34
CA LYS A 445 -30.89 24.66 3.10
C LYS A 445 -30.86 23.15 3.23
N LEU A 446 -29.68 22.64 3.55
CA LEU A 446 -29.48 21.26 3.96
C LEU A 446 -30.05 21.02 5.37
N GLY A 447 -30.41 19.77 5.67
CA GLY A 447 -30.93 19.36 6.97
C GLY A 447 -29.95 19.63 8.12
N SER A 448 -28.64 19.45 7.90
CA SER A 448 -27.59 19.70 8.89
C SER A 448 -27.32 21.18 9.15
N THR A 449 -27.66 22.06 8.20
CA THR A 449 -27.46 23.51 8.35
C THR A 449 -28.48 24.08 9.32
N ARG A 450 -28.05 24.50 10.52
CA ARG A 450 -28.96 25.06 11.53
C ARG A 450 -29.34 26.50 11.19
N HIS A 451 -30.65 26.77 11.13
CA HIS A 451 -31.18 28.13 11.04
C HIS A 451 -32.53 28.19 11.79
N PRO A 452 -32.55 28.57 13.08
CA PRO A 452 -33.70 28.35 13.98
C PRO A 452 -35.02 28.93 13.48
N ARG A 453 -34.99 30.09 12.81
CA ARG A 453 -36.18 30.71 12.22
C ARG A 453 -36.73 29.90 11.05
N PHE A 454 -35.85 29.39 10.19
CA PHE A 454 -36.24 28.55 9.06
C PHE A 454 -36.75 27.19 9.55
N ASP A 455 -36.02 26.55 10.47
CA ASP A 455 -36.40 25.27 11.07
C ASP A 455 -37.77 25.34 11.76
N ARG A 456 -38.04 26.45 12.45
CA ARG A 456 -39.34 26.74 13.06
C ARG A 456 -40.45 26.84 12.02
N LEU A 457 -40.23 27.54 10.90
CA LEU A 457 -41.24 27.66 9.84
C LEU A 457 -41.55 26.30 9.19
N VAL A 458 -40.54 25.48 8.89
CA VAL A 458 -40.73 24.11 8.39
C VAL A 458 -41.54 23.28 9.40
N GLY A 459 -41.10 23.26 10.66
CA GLY A 459 -41.76 22.52 11.72
C GLY A 459 -43.21 22.96 11.94
N LEU A 460 -43.48 24.27 11.88
CA LEU A 460 -44.83 24.80 12.04
C LEU A 460 -45.76 24.36 10.90
N VAL A 461 -45.29 24.38 9.64
CA VAL A 461 -46.09 23.91 8.50
C VAL A 461 -46.44 22.43 8.67
N TYR A 462 -45.46 21.57 8.97
CA TYR A 462 -45.71 20.15 9.18
C TYR A 462 -46.61 19.87 10.38
N MET A 463 -46.40 20.55 11.51
CA MET A 463 -47.27 20.42 12.69
C MET A 463 -48.71 20.84 12.40
N THR A 464 -48.91 21.97 11.71
CA THR A 464 -50.24 22.51 11.42
C THR A 464 -51.00 21.63 10.43
N VAL A 465 -50.31 21.13 9.39
CA VAL A 465 -50.91 20.21 8.41
C VAL A 465 -51.14 18.83 9.02
N GLY A 466 -50.16 18.28 9.75
CA GLY A 466 -50.24 16.98 10.41
C GLY A 466 -51.37 16.86 11.44
N ALA A 467 -51.75 17.98 12.07
CA ALA A 467 -52.90 18.04 12.97
C ALA A 467 -54.25 17.81 12.25
N GLN A 468 -54.31 18.01 10.92
CA GLN A 468 -55.51 17.76 10.11
C GLN A 468 -55.56 16.34 9.53
N LEU A 469 -54.50 15.56 9.69
CA LEU A 469 -54.35 14.24 9.09
C LEU A 469 -54.71 13.13 10.08
N GLY A 470 -55.29 12.05 9.58
CA GLY A 470 -55.39 10.78 10.31
C GLY A 470 -54.03 10.11 10.50
N ALA A 471 -53.95 9.11 11.39
CA ALA A 471 -52.70 8.38 11.64
C ALA A 471 -52.14 7.71 10.37
N THR A 472 -53.02 7.11 9.55
CA THR A 472 -52.63 6.48 8.28
C THR A 472 -52.08 7.48 7.28
N GLU A 473 -52.66 8.67 7.19
CA GLU A 473 -52.22 9.73 6.28
C GLU A 473 -50.88 10.32 6.72
N ARG A 474 -50.69 10.58 8.01
CA ARG A 474 -49.38 11.00 8.56
C ARG A 474 -48.29 9.99 8.24
N ALA A 475 -48.56 8.70 8.44
CA ALA A 475 -47.62 7.63 8.09
C ALA A 475 -47.32 7.58 6.59
N ALA A 476 -48.33 7.78 5.73
CA ALA A 476 -48.18 7.73 4.28
C ALA A 476 -47.32 8.88 3.72
N PHE A 477 -47.42 10.08 4.29
CA PHE A 477 -46.68 11.27 3.83
C PHE A 477 -45.42 11.58 4.65
N THR A 478 -45.15 10.83 5.72
CA THR A 478 -44.00 11.04 6.63
C THR A 478 -43.99 12.47 7.20
N ILE A 479 -45.17 12.90 7.69
CA ILE A 479 -45.41 14.19 8.37
C ILE A 479 -45.47 14.01 9.88
#